data_AF-A0A7W0GKY9-F1
#
_entry.id   AF-A0A7W0GKY9-F1
#
_cell.length_a   1.000
_cell.length_b   1.000
_cell.length_c   1.000
_cell.angle_alpha   90.00
_cell.angle_beta   90.00
_cell.angle_gamma   90.00
#
_symmetry.space_group_name_H-M   'P 1'
#
loop_
_entity.id
_entity.type
_entity.pdbx_description
1 polymer ?
#
loop_
_entity_poly.entity_id
_entity_poly.type
_entity_poly.pdbx_seq_one_letter_code
_entity_poly.pdbx_strand_id
1 'polypeptide(L)'
;MNPSLTEMFRRLLSAAEQTRAAKSVEVFGWLIFVESVILMLAPNFAAELLHLPALVPQGANYLRLVALLVGGVGMLYIVSGRLNAEGFVFASLLDRPLVPPVMAVLWYLGIVPGPLALLFAVQDFGSFLWTLSAWRAESRKPQSMPV
;
A
#
# COMPACT_ATOMS: atom_id res chain seq x y z
N MET A 1 -22.40 -14.93 -14.53
CA MET A 1 -23.07 -14.96 -13.21
C MET A 1 -22.07 -14.44 -12.19
N ASN A 2 -22.40 -13.38 -11.44
CA ASN A 2 -21.48 -12.87 -10.42
C ASN A 2 -21.35 -13.89 -9.28
N PRO A 3 -20.14 -14.11 -8.73
CA PRO A 3 -19.97 -14.99 -7.59
C PRO A 3 -20.80 -14.51 -6.40
N SER A 4 -21.30 -15.44 -5.59
CA SER A 4 -21.99 -15.10 -4.34
C SER A 4 -21.03 -14.50 -3.32
N LEU A 5 -21.53 -13.72 -2.35
CA LEU A 5 -20.71 -13.13 -1.30
C LEU A 5 -19.92 -14.19 -0.52
N THR A 6 -20.54 -15.32 -0.19
CA THR A 6 -19.88 -16.44 0.50
C THR A 6 -18.70 -16.98 -0.29
N GLU A 7 -18.83 -17.08 -1.61
CA GLU A 7 -17.75 -17.50 -2.49
C GLU A 7 -16.63 -16.45 -2.56
N MET A 8 -16.96 -15.16 -2.56
CA MET A 8 -15.97 -14.08 -2.47
C MET A 8 -15.18 -14.13 -1.15
N PHE A 9 -15.85 -14.33 -0.01
CA PHE A 9 -15.18 -14.47 1.29
C PHE A 9 -14.29 -15.72 1.35
N ARG A 10 -14.73 -16.84 0.77
CA ARG A 10 -13.91 -18.05 0.66
C ARG A 10 -12.64 -17.80 -0.15
N ARG A 11 -12.74 -17.10 -1.28
CA ARG A 11 -11.57 -16.72 -2.10
C ARG A 11 -10.62 -15.80 -1.35
N LEU A 12 -11.16 -14.81 -0.63
CA LEU A 12 -10.38 -13.91 0.22
C LEU A 12 -9.58 -14.65 1.30
N LEU A 13 -10.17 -15.69 1.91
CA LEU A 13 -9.52 -16.47 2.96
C LEU A 13 -8.50 -17.47 2.43
N SER A 14 -8.81 -18.15 1.33
CA SER A 14 -7.96 -19.22 0.78
C SER A 14 -6.74 -18.70 0.02
N ALA A 15 -6.83 -17.55 -0.67
CA ALA A 15 -5.77 -16.97 -1.50
C ALA A 15 -5.09 -17.99 -2.45
N ALA A 16 -5.81 -19.04 -2.86
CA ALA A 16 -5.22 -20.26 -3.42
C ALA A 16 -4.60 -20.11 -4.82
N GLU A 17 -4.78 -18.96 -5.49
CA GLU A 17 -4.29 -18.69 -6.85
C GLU A 17 -3.58 -17.34 -6.95
N GLN A 18 -3.05 -16.83 -5.83
CA GLN A 18 -2.41 -15.52 -5.80
C GLN A 18 -1.09 -15.52 -6.56
N THR A 19 -0.96 -14.64 -7.56
CA THR A 19 0.32 -14.36 -8.21
C THR A 19 1.30 -13.72 -7.23
N ARG A 20 2.61 -13.84 -7.49
CA ARG A 20 3.67 -13.17 -6.73
C ARG A 20 3.51 -11.66 -6.76
N ALA A 21 3.08 -11.09 -7.89
CA ALA A 21 2.77 -9.67 -7.97
C ALA A 21 1.54 -9.30 -7.12
N ALA A 22 0.48 -10.12 -7.13
CA ALA A 22 -0.65 -9.89 -6.23
C ALA A 22 -0.26 -10.07 -4.75
N LYS A 23 0.70 -10.95 -4.44
CA LYS A 23 1.23 -11.13 -3.09
C LYS A 23 2.01 -9.91 -2.62
N SER A 24 2.86 -9.31 -3.45
CA SER A 24 3.56 -8.07 -3.08
C SER A 24 2.59 -6.91 -2.87
N VAL A 25 1.48 -6.88 -3.63
CA VAL A 25 0.40 -5.91 -3.44
C VAL A 25 -0.30 -6.12 -2.09
N GLU A 26 -0.61 -7.37 -1.71
CA GLU A 26 -1.19 -7.69 -0.40
C GLU A 26 -0.24 -7.31 0.75
N VAL A 27 1.04 -7.67 0.66
CA VAL A 27 2.03 -7.38 1.71
C VAL A 27 2.19 -5.87 1.91
N PHE A 28 2.26 -5.11 0.82
CA PHE A 28 2.24 -3.66 0.90
C PHE A 28 0.95 -3.14 1.53
N GLY A 29 -0.21 -3.72 1.17
CA GLY A 29 -1.49 -3.40 1.79
C GLY A 29 -1.49 -3.57 3.30
N TRP A 30 -0.94 -4.68 3.81
CA TRP A 30 -0.77 -4.91 5.24
C TRP A 30 0.16 -3.89 5.90
N LEU A 31 1.26 -3.55 5.24
CA LEU A 31 2.21 -2.56 5.74
C LEU A 31 1.53 -1.20 5.92
N ILE A 32 0.86 -0.68 4.89
CA ILE A 32 0.19 0.63 4.97
C ILE A 32 -1.03 0.58 5.91
N PHE A 33 -1.71 -0.56 6.01
CA PHE A 33 -2.82 -0.73 6.95
C PHE A 33 -2.32 -0.66 8.40
N VAL A 34 -1.27 -1.39 8.75
CA VAL A 34 -0.70 -1.34 10.11
C VAL A 34 -0.17 0.05 10.44
N GLU A 35 0.56 0.68 9.50
CA GLU A 35 1.02 2.06 9.64
C GLU A 35 -0.15 3.01 9.92
N SER A 36 -1.24 2.89 9.16
CA SER A 36 -2.43 3.71 9.34
C SER A 36 -3.08 3.52 10.71
N VAL A 37 -3.11 2.30 11.25
CA VAL A 37 -3.64 2.02 12.58
C VAL A 37 -2.78 2.72 13.65
N ILE A 38 -1.46 2.68 13.49
CA ILE A 38 -0.52 3.37 14.40
C ILE A 38 -0.74 4.89 14.33
N LEU A 39 -0.80 5.46 13.12
CA LEU A 39 -1.02 6.90 12.92
C LEU A 39 -2.38 7.36 13.47
N MET A 40 -3.41 6.52 13.37
CA MET A 40 -4.75 6.83 13.85
C MET A 40 -4.85 6.78 15.38
N LEU A 41 -4.30 5.73 16.01
CA LEU A 41 -4.42 5.51 17.45
C LEU A 41 -3.37 6.31 18.26
N ALA A 42 -2.16 6.44 17.72
CA ALA A 42 -1.01 7.03 18.43
C ALA A 42 -0.24 8.04 17.54
N PRO A 43 -0.87 9.13 17.08
CA PRO A 43 -0.23 10.10 16.17
C PRO A 43 1.01 10.78 16.78
N ASN A 44 1.01 11.03 18.10
CA ASN A 44 2.17 11.63 18.78
C ASN A 44 3.36 10.67 18.85
N PHE A 45 3.11 9.38 19.08
CA PHE A 45 4.14 8.35 19.04
C PHE A 45 4.76 8.25 17.64
N ALA A 46 3.93 8.28 16.59
CA ALA A 46 4.43 8.28 15.22
C ALA A 46 5.24 9.56 14.89
N ALA A 47 4.82 10.71 15.40
CA ALA A 47 5.57 11.96 15.26
C ALA A 47 6.95 11.87 15.95
N GLU A 48 7.01 11.33 17.17
CA GLU A 48 8.26 11.10 17.89
C GLU A 48 9.18 10.12 17.17
N LEU A 49 8.64 9.00 16.69
CA LEU A 49 9.38 7.99 15.93
C LEU A 49 10.02 8.57 14.65
N LEU A 50 9.33 9.54 14.03
CA LEU A 50 9.81 10.22 12.82
C LEU A 50 10.56 11.52 13.10
N HIS A 51 10.88 11.80 14.37
CA HIS A 51 11.54 13.03 14.82
C HIS A 51 10.85 14.31 14.29
N LEU A 52 9.52 14.30 14.23
CA LEU A 52 8.71 15.44 13.84
C LEU A 52 8.53 16.40 15.03
N PRO A 53 8.29 17.70 14.77
CA PRO A 53 7.84 18.62 15.80
C PRO A 53 6.57 18.11 16.48
N ALA A 54 6.38 18.46 17.75
CA ALA A 54 5.20 18.09 18.52
C ALA A 54 3.92 18.53 17.78
N LEU A 55 3.00 17.58 17.60
CA LEU A 55 1.75 17.85 16.90
C LEU A 55 0.84 18.71 17.78
N VAL A 56 0.40 19.84 17.24
CA VAL A 56 -0.74 20.56 17.82
C VAL A 56 -2.00 19.68 17.73
N PRO A 57 -3.00 19.85 18.61
CA PRO A 57 -4.20 19.00 18.63
C PRO A 57 -4.89 18.88 17.27
N GLN A 58 -4.93 19.98 16.51
CA GLN A 58 -5.48 20.01 15.16
C GLN A 58 -4.67 19.17 14.16
N GLY A 59 -3.33 19.23 14.22
CA GLY A 59 -2.44 18.43 13.38
C GLY A 59 -2.58 16.93 13.64
N ALA A 60 -2.72 16.54 14.91
CA ALA A 60 -3.01 15.16 15.27
C ALA A 60 -4.35 14.67 14.70
N ASN A 61 -5.40 15.52 14.70
CA ASN A 61 -6.69 15.16 14.11
C ASN A 61 -6.62 15.02 12.58
N TYR A 62 -5.89 15.89 11.89
CA TYR A 62 -5.67 15.73 10.45
C TYR A 62 -4.88 14.47 10.13
N LEU A 63 -3.86 14.15 10.92
CA LEU A 63 -3.10 12.92 10.75
C LEU A 63 -3.99 11.68 10.91
N ARG A 64 -4.93 11.69 11.85
CA ARG A 64 -5.94 10.61 12.00
C ARG A 64 -6.86 10.47 10.80
N LEU A 65 -7.31 11.58 10.21
CA LEU A 65 -8.17 11.54 9.02
C LEU A 65 -7.42 11.00 7.80
N VAL A 66 -6.16 11.42 7.62
CA VAL A 66 -5.28 10.86 6.57
C VAL A 66 -5.04 9.38 6.84
N ALA A 67 -4.76 9.00 8.09
CA ALA A 67 -4.59 7.61 8.47
C ALA A 67 -5.83 6.76 8.17
N LEU A 68 -7.04 7.25 8.46
CA LEU A 68 -8.27 6.54 8.11
C LEU A 68 -8.37 6.28 6.60
N LEU A 69 -8.06 7.29 5.78
CA LEU A 69 -8.05 7.15 4.32
C LEU A 69 -7.00 6.11 3.87
N VAL A 70 -5.76 6.23 4.36
CA VAL A 70 -4.65 5.32 4.04
C VAL A 70 -4.96 3.88 4.48
N GLY A 71 -5.62 3.71 5.62
CA GLY A 71 -6.07 2.40 6.09
C GLY A 71 -7.14 1.78 5.19
N GLY A 72 -8.08 2.60 4.71
CA GLY A 72 -9.03 2.18 3.68
C GLY A 72 -8.34 1.71 2.40
N VAL A 73 -7.34 2.46 1.93
CA VAL A 73 -6.50 2.07 0.80
C VAL A 73 -5.76 0.76 1.10
N GLY A 74 -5.13 0.61 2.27
CA GLY A 74 -4.50 -0.63 2.72
C GLY A 74 -5.41 -1.84 2.63
N MET A 75 -6.66 -1.70 3.08
CA MET A 75 -7.65 -2.76 2.96
C MET A 75 -7.95 -3.12 1.50
N LEU A 76 -8.08 -2.13 0.61
CA LEU A 76 -8.27 -2.38 -0.83
C LEU A 76 -7.07 -3.13 -1.43
N TYR A 77 -5.85 -2.80 -1.02
CA TYR A 77 -4.65 -3.50 -1.44
C TYR A 77 -4.61 -4.96 -0.94
N ILE A 78 -4.97 -5.20 0.33
CA ILE A 78 -5.06 -6.55 0.92
C ILE A 78 -6.10 -7.40 0.18
N VAL A 79 -7.31 -6.87 0.01
CA VAL A 79 -8.43 -7.58 -0.64
C VAL A 79 -8.09 -7.84 -2.11
N SER A 80 -7.63 -6.83 -2.84
CA SER A 80 -7.30 -6.96 -4.27
C SER A 80 -6.16 -7.95 -4.48
N GLY A 81 -5.14 -7.92 -3.63
CA GLY A 81 -4.06 -8.89 -3.65
C GLY A 81 -4.57 -10.32 -3.42
N ARG A 82 -5.39 -10.54 -2.38
CA ARG A 82 -5.94 -11.88 -2.06
C ARG A 82 -6.92 -12.41 -3.10
N LEU A 83 -7.65 -11.52 -3.77
CA LEU A 83 -8.55 -11.87 -4.87
C LEU A 83 -7.84 -11.95 -6.23
N ASN A 84 -6.51 -11.79 -6.27
CA ASN A 84 -5.69 -11.79 -7.48
C ASN A 84 -6.24 -10.85 -8.57
N ALA A 85 -6.66 -9.64 -8.18
CA ALA A 85 -7.24 -8.67 -9.09
C ALA A 85 -6.15 -8.02 -9.95
N GLU A 86 -5.83 -8.64 -11.10
CA GLU A 86 -4.75 -8.20 -12.01
C GLU A 86 -4.86 -6.72 -12.40
N GLY A 87 -6.08 -6.23 -12.67
CA GLY A 87 -6.31 -4.82 -12.99
C GLY A 87 -5.89 -3.87 -11.86
N PHE A 88 -6.08 -4.26 -10.60
CA PHE A 88 -5.63 -3.48 -9.44
C PHE A 88 -4.12 -3.58 -9.25
N VAL A 89 -3.52 -4.76 -9.48
CA VAL A 89 -2.07 -4.92 -9.44
C VAL A 89 -1.41 -4.00 -10.47
N PHE A 90 -1.94 -3.94 -11.70
CA PHE A 90 -1.47 -3.00 -12.71
C PHE A 90 -1.68 -1.54 -12.29
N ALA A 91 -2.86 -1.18 -11.76
CA ALA A 91 -3.11 0.17 -11.26
C ALA A 91 -2.10 0.59 -10.17
N SER A 92 -1.71 -0.33 -9.28
CA SER A 92 -0.70 -0.06 -8.26
C SER A 92 0.70 0.22 -8.81
N LEU A 93 1.02 -0.31 -10.00
CA LEU A 93 2.26 0.01 -10.69
C LEU A 93 2.26 1.40 -11.31
N LEU A 94 1.10 2.05 -11.44
CA LEU A 94 0.97 3.45 -11.86
C LEU A 94 0.95 4.40 -10.67
N ASP A 95 0.22 4.04 -9.62
CA ASP A 95 0.02 4.87 -8.42
C ASP A 95 1.33 5.05 -7.63
N ARG A 96 1.95 3.94 -7.21
CA ARG A 96 3.09 3.96 -6.27
C ARG A 96 4.33 4.71 -6.77
N PRO A 97 4.73 4.65 -8.07
CA PRO A 97 5.85 5.45 -8.58
C PRO A 97 5.63 6.96 -8.57
N LEU A 98 4.38 7.41 -8.48
CA LEU A 98 4.05 8.83 -8.41
C LEU A 98 4.27 9.40 -7.00
N VAL A 99 4.30 8.55 -5.98
CA VAL A 99 4.47 9.01 -4.59
C VAL A 99 5.83 9.70 -4.36
N PRO A 100 6.99 9.15 -4.78
CA PRO A 100 8.27 9.83 -4.60
C PRO A 100 8.37 11.23 -5.20
N PRO A 101 8.01 11.50 -6.48
CA PRO A 101 8.07 12.86 -7.02
C PRO A 101 7.08 13.79 -6.33
N VAL A 102 5.88 13.32 -5.97
CA VAL A 102 4.91 14.12 -5.20
C VAL A 102 5.48 14.49 -3.83
N MET A 103 6.04 13.52 -3.09
CA MET A 103 6.65 13.75 -1.78
C MET A 103 7.87 14.68 -1.87
N ALA A 104 8.68 14.58 -2.93
CA ALA A 104 9.80 15.48 -3.15
C ALA A 104 9.33 16.93 -3.37
N VAL A 105 8.27 17.14 -4.15
CA VAL A 105 7.67 18.48 -4.36
C VAL A 105 7.09 19.01 -3.05
N LEU A 106 6.32 18.20 -2.30
CA LEU A 106 5.73 18.61 -1.03
C LEU A 106 6.79 18.96 0.03
N TRP A 107 7.90 18.23 0.05
CA TRP A 107 9.04 18.55 0.89
C TRP A 107 9.73 19.84 0.47
N TYR A 108 9.99 20.02 -0.83
CA TYR A 108 10.61 21.23 -1.37
C TYR A 108 9.78 22.50 -1.08
N LEU A 109 8.46 22.38 -1.11
CA LEU A 109 7.54 23.47 -0.76
C LEU A 109 7.39 23.69 0.76
N GLY A 110 8.05 22.87 1.59
CA GLY A 110 7.96 22.96 3.06
C GLY A 110 6.61 22.52 3.63
N ILE A 111 5.78 21.82 2.85
CA ILE A 111 4.45 21.34 3.27
C ILE A 111 4.58 20.07 4.11
N VAL A 112 5.47 19.17 3.71
CA VAL A 112 5.70 17.88 4.37
C VAL A 112 7.11 17.83 4.97
N PRO A 113 7.28 17.36 6.23
CA PRO A 113 8.60 17.17 6.82
C PRO A 113 9.43 16.15 6.05
N GLY A 114 10.74 16.41 5.92
CA GLY A 114 11.68 15.54 5.19
C GLY A 114 11.64 14.06 5.60
N PRO A 115 11.64 13.71 6.91
CA PRO A 115 11.56 12.31 7.34
C PRO A 115 10.29 11.61 6.87
N LEU A 116 9.14 12.31 6.92
CA LEU A 116 7.86 11.76 6.47
C LEU A 116 7.83 11.58 4.95
N ALA A 117 8.31 12.58 4.20
CA ALA A 117 8.44 12.50 2.75
C ALA A 117 9.34 11.34 2.31
N LEU A 118 10.48 11.17 2.99
CA LEU A 118 11.43 10.09 2.71
C LEU A 118 10.84 8.71 3.02
N LEU A 119 10.16 8.57 4.17
CA LEU A 119 9.51 7.31 4.56
C LEU A 119 8.54 6.85 3.46
N PHE A 120 7.59 7.70 3.07
CA PHE A 120 6.63 7.38 2.01
C PHE A 120 7.33 7.10 0.68
N ALA A 121 8.30 7.94 0.28
CA ALA A 121 9.01 7.74 -0.98
C ALA A 121 9.72 6.37 -1.04
N VAL A 122 10.43 5.98 0.02
CA VAL A 122 11.15 4.70 0.07
C VAL A 122 10.18 3.52 0.13
N GLN A 123 9.13 3.64 0.94
CA GLN A 123 8.10 2.62 1.10
C GLN A 123 7.36 2.33 -0.21
N ASP A 124 6.84 3.37 -0.86
CA ASP A 124 6.08 3.24 -2.10
C ASP A 124 6.97 2.82 -3.27
N PHE A 125 8.15 3.43 -3.42
CA PHE A 125 9.05 3.08 -4.52
C PHE A 125 9.65 1.68 -4.36
N GLY A 126 10.05 1.30 -3.15
CA GLY A 126 10.58 -0.03 -2.85
C GLY A 126 9.54 -1.11 -3.13
N SER A 127 8.30 -0.89 -2.70
CA SER A 127 7.20 -1.84 -2.96
C SER A 127 6.80 -1.90 -4.43
N PHE A 128 6.91 -0.79 -5.16
CA PHE A 128 6.74 -0.73 -6.61
C PHE A 128 7.78 -1.59 -7.32
N LEU A 129 9.08 -1.40 -7.01
CA LEU A 129 10.15 -2.18 -7.62
C LEU A 129 9.98 -3.69 -7.34
N TRP A 130 9.55 -4.03 -6.13
CA TRP A 130 9.23 -5.41 -5.79
C TRP A 130 8.06 -5.96 -6.61
N THR A 131 6.96 -5.21 -6.73
CA THR A 131 5.79 -5.63 -7.52
C THR A 131 6.12 -5.75 -9.01
N LEU A 132 6.89 -4.80 -9.56
CA LEU A 132 7.32 -4.81 -10.95
C LEU A 132 8.27 -5.99 -11.25
N SER A 133 9.19 -6.28 -10.35
CA SER A 133 10.10 -7.42 -10.50
C SER A 133 9.35 -8.76 -10.41
N ALA A 134 8.41 -8.89 -9.48
CA ALA A 134 7.53 -10.06 -9.37
C ALA A 134 6.71 -10.26 -10.66
N TRP A 135 6.07 -9.19 -11.15
CA TRP A 135 5.30 -9.21 -12.38
C TRP A 135 6.14 -9.63 -13.60
N ARG A 136 7.32 -9.03 -13.78
CA ARG A 136 8.24 -9.38 -14.87
C ARG A 136 8.73 -10.82 -14.80
N ALA A 137 8.97 -11.34 -13.60
CA ALA A 137 9.40 -12.73 -13.42
C ALA A 137 8.29 -13.73 -13.81
N GLU A 138 7.03 -13.36 -13.58
CA GLU A 138 5.87 -14.16 -13.97
C GLU A 138 5.64 -14.11 -15.48
N SER A 139 5.70 -12.93 -16.10
CA SER A 139 5.58 -12.82 -17.57
C SER A 139 6.69 -13.56 -18.33
N ARG A 140 7.85 -13.82 -17.68
CA ARG A 140 8.97 -14.57 -18.25
C ARG A 140 8.86 -16.09 -18.13
N LYS A 141 7.94 -16.61 -17.30
CA LYS A 141 7.61 -18.04 -17.28
C LYS A 141 6.34 -18.25 -18.12
N PRO A 142 6.45 -18.70 -19.38
CA PRO A 142 5.27 -19.15 -20.10
C PRO A 142 4.65 -20.30 -19.29
N GLN A 143 3.31 -20.29 -19.15
CA GLN A 143 2.56 -21.44 -18.69
C GLN A 143 3.04 -22.67 -19.48
N SER A 144 3.70 -23.61 -18.82
CA SER A 144 3.85 -24.96 -19.35
C SER A 144 2.43 -25.52 -19.46
N MET A 145 1.90 -25.58 -20.69
CA MET A 145 0.62 -26.24 -20.97
C MET A 145 0.68 -27.66 -20.39
N PRO A 146 -0.36 -28.12 -19.67
CA PRO A 146 -0.51 -29.54 -19.39
C PRO A 146 -0.76 -30.24 -20.74
N VAL A 147 0.11 -31.19 -21.08
CA VAL A 147 -0.11 -32.18 -22.16
C VAL A 147 -1.12 -33.21 -21.68
#